data_AF-A0A8T4SFS3-F1
#
_entry.id   AF-A0A8T4SFS3-F1
#
_cell.length_a   1.000
_cell.length_b   1.000
_cell.length_c   1.000
_cell.angle_alpha   90.00
_cell.angle_beta   90.00
_cell.angle_gamma   90.00
#
_symmetry.space_group_name_H-M   'P 1'
#
loop_
_entity.id
_entity.type
_entity.pdbx_description
1 polymer ?
#
loop_
_entity_poly.entity_id
_entity_poly.type
_entity_poly.pdbx_seq_one_letter_code
_entity_poly.pdbx_strand_id
1 'polypeptide(L)'
;MATHKHKKEAVITSPNKTKLHLIHKPLLEDTDKDKHIPKVLKNVFHEHKFNLADGSSLFNLYELAAALKDMNESVFSHHVNESKNDFAKWIKDVMHEHDLADQLGCIKSKQETEAAVLRHLVDNLAQGPIAHDYMNVNNFFNLIKEQ
;
A
#
# COMPACT_ATOMS: atom_id res chain seq x y z
N MET A 1 -13.57 47.63 -65.00
CA MET A 1 -12.61 46.63 -64.49
C MET A 1 -12.99 46.31 -63.06
N ALA A 2 -13.05 45.00 -62.77
CA ALA A 2 -12.92 44.30 -61.48
C ALA A 2 -12.78 45.16 -60.21
N THR A 3 -13.40 44.88 -59.05
CA THR A 3 -14.08 43.69 -58.52
C THR A 3 -14.59 44.08 -57.12
N HIS A 4 -15.79 43.62 -56.74
CA HIS A 4 -16.15 42.90 -55.50
C HIS A 4 -15.69 43.43 -54.13
N LYS A 5 -16.39 43.26 -53.01
CA LYS A 5 -17.78 42.92 -52.64
C LYS A 5 -17.73 42.96 -51.10
N HIS A 6 -18.83 43.42 -50.52
CA HIS A 6 -19.32 43.21 -49.15
C HIS A 6 -18.36 42.76 -48.03
N LYS A 7 -18.23 43.63 -47.04
CA LYS A 7 -17.99 43.28 -45.65
C LYS A 7 -19.27 42.64 -45.06
N LYS A 8 -19.37 41.31 -45.11
CA LYS A 8 -20.17 40.49 -44.20
C LYS A 8 -19.46 39.16 -44.06
N GLU A 9 -19.07 38.82 -42.84
CA GLU A 9 -19.02 37.43 -42.37
C GLU A 9 -18.84 37.44 -40.85
N ALA A 10 -19.88 37.00 -40.16
CA ALA A 10 -19.74 36.39 -38.85
C ALA A 10 -19.28 34.95 -39.11
N VAL A 11 -18.14 34.55 -38.55
CA VAL A 11 -17.79 33.13 -38.38
C VAL A 11 -17.26 32.95 -36.97
N ILE A 12 -17.97 32.08 -36.26
CA ILE A 12 -17.70 31.56 -34.93
C ILE A 12 -16.47 30.65 -35.02
N THR A 13 -15.41 30.94 -34.27
CA THR A 13 -14.57 29.92 -33.62
C THR A 13 -13.83 30.54 -32.44
N SER A 14 -14.14 30.04 -31.24
CA SER A 14 -13.37 30.29 -30.01
C SER A 14 -12.18 29.32 -29.99
N PRO A 15 -10.98 29.79 -29.63
CA PRO A 15 -10.25 29.01 -28.65
C PRO A 15 -9.45 29.85 -27.65
N ASN A 16 -9.40 29.29 -26.44
CA ASN A 16 -8.20 29.10 -25.62
C ASN A 16 -8.21 29.80 -24.25
N LYS A 17 -8.20 28.96 -23.22
CA LYS A 17 -8.22 29.30 -21.80
C LYS A 17 -6.85 29.81 -21.36
N THR A 18 -6.84 30.94 -20.66
CA THR A 18 -5.63 31.65 -20.26
C THR A 18 -4.94 31.01 -19.05
N LYS A 19 -3.65 30.76 -19.26
CA LYS A 19 -2.49 30.62 -18.35
C LYS A 19 -2.57 31.39 -17.02
N LEU A 20 -2.34 30.69 -15.90
CA LEU A 20 -1.84 31.26 -14.64
C LEU A 20 -0.63 30.43 -14.19
N HIS A 21 0.53 31.08 -14.13
CA HIS A 21 1.82 30.54 -13.74
C HIS A 21 2.14 31.01 -12.31
N LEU A 22 2.25 30.10 -11.36
CA LEU A 22 2.92 30.34 -10.07
C LEU A 22 3.86 29.16 -9.74
N ILE A 23 5.12 29.35 -10.11
CA ILE A 23 6.37 29.05 -9.39
C ILE A 23 6.25 28.11 -8.17
N HIS A 24 6.63 26.84 -8.34
CA HIS A 24 7.74 26.15 -7.64
C HIS A 24 7.98 24.77 -8.29
N LYS A 25 9.04 24.68 -9.10
CA LYS A 25 9.77 23.43 -9.32
C LYS A 25 11.13 23.64 -8.66
N PRO A 26 11.49 22.82 -7.67
CA PRO A 26 12.67 22.01 -7.93
C PRO A 26 12.55 20.57 -7.43
N LEU A 27 13.18 19.68 -8.19
CA LEU A 27 13.75 18.40 -7.77
C LEU A 27 12.80 17.33 -7.20
N LEU A 28 12.18 16.59 -8.12
CA LEU A 28 12.45 15.15 -8.13
C LEU A 28 13.09 14.88 -9.49
N GLU A 29 14.43 14.91 -9.47
CA GLU A 29 15.23 14.38 -10.55
C GLU A 29 14.89 12.90 -10.72
N ASP A 30 14.79 12.50 -11.97
CA ASP A 30 14.65 11.12 -12.41
C ASP A 30 15.71 10.24 -11.74
N THR A 31 15.30 9.46 -10.73
CA THR A 31 16.06 8.30 -10.29
C THR A 31 15.14 7.10 -10.31
N ASP A 32 15.33 6.23 -11.30
CA ASP A 32 14.92 4.83 -11.35
C ASP A 32 15.32 4.09 -10.06
N LYS A 33 14.56 4.28 -8.97
CA LYS A 33 14.74 3.59 -7.68
C LYS A 33 13.51 2.84 -7.19
N ASP A 34 12.35 3.02 -7.81
CA ASP A 34 11.11 2.25 -7.53
C ASP A 34 11.12 0.88 -8.20
N LYS A 35 12.17 0.11 -7.92
CA LYS A 35 12.33 -1.28 -8.32
C LYS A 35 11.29 -2.12 -7.55
N HIS A 36 10.14 -2.36 -8.17
CA HIS A 36 9.11 -3.36 -7.82
C HIS A 36 8.91 -3.62 -6.32
N ILE A 37 8.36 -2.64 -5.57
CA ILE A 37 7.92 -2.88 -4.19
C ILE A 37 6.84 -3.97 -4.21
N PRO A 38 7.05 -5.11 -3.53
CA PRO A 38 6.09 -6.21 -3.48
C PRO A 38 4.75 -5.74 -2.92
N LYS A 39 3.65 -6.22 -3.51
CA LYS A 39 2.28 -5.79 -3.18
C LYS A 39 2.01 -5.83 -1.67
N VAL A 40 2.50 -6.87 -0.99
CA VAL A 40 2.31 -7.10 0.45
C VAL A 40 2.99 -6.04 1.35
N LEU A 41 3.95 -5.28 0.82
CA LEU A 41 4.64 -4.19 1.52
C LEU A 41 4.05 -2.80 1.19
N LYS A 42 3.05 -2.71 0.32
CA LYS A 42 2.45 -1.43 -0.05
C LYS A 42 1.49 -0.95 1.04
N ASN A 43 1.61 0.32 1.41
CA ASN A 43 0.67 0.97 2.29
C ASN A 43 -0.71 1.07 1.65
N VAL A 44 -1.74 0.81 2.46
CA VAL A 44 -3.12 1.15 2.15
C VAL A 44 -3.32 2.66 2.34
N PHE A 45 -4.39 3.20 1.74
CA PHE A 45 -4.77 4.59 1.97
C PHE A 45 -5.13 4.85 3.44
N HIS A 46 -5.00 6.08 3.89
CA HIS A 46 -5.17 6.42 5.31
C HIS A 46 -6.59 6.13 5.84
N GLU A 47 -7.60 6.24 4.99
CA GLU A 47 -9.00 5.85 5.28
C GLU A 47 -9.20 4.34 5.44
N HIS A 48 -8.24 3.53 5.00
CA HIS A 48 -8.29 2.07 5.04
C HIS A 48 -7.29 1.44 6.02
N LYS A 49 -6.59 2.26 6.81
CA LYS A 49 -5.69 1.78 7.85
C LYS A 49 -6.45 0.92 8.88
N PHE A 50 -5.75 -0.02 9.49
CA PHE A 50 -6.27 -0.76 10.63
C PHE A 50 -6.00 0.02 11.92
N ASN A 51 -7.01 0.20 12.78
CA ASN A 51 -6.82 0.85 14.08
C ASN A 51 -6.75 -0.21 15.18
N LEU A 52 -5.67 -0.21 15.94
CA LEU A 52 -5.50 -1.05 17.11
C LEU A 52 -6.23 -0.46 18.33
N ALA A 53 -6.52 -1.32 19.32
CA ALA A 53 -7.31 -0.91 20.49
C ALA A 53 -6.52 0.04 21.42
N ASP A 54 -5.20 0.09 21.28
CA ASP A 54 -4.30 1.02 21.97
C ASP A 54 -4.19 2.39 21.27
N GLY A 55 -4.90 2.59 20.16
CA GLY A 55 -4.92 3.83 19.39
C GLY A 55 -3.85 3.92 18.29
N SER A 56 -2.96 2.92 18.16
CA SER A 56 -2.02 2.86 17.04
C SER A 56 -2.72 2.45 15.73
N SER A 57 -2.07 2.71 14.59
CA SER A 57 -2.60 2.38 13.27
C SER A 57 -1.60 1.58 12.45
N LEU A 58 -2.11 0.67 11.62
CA LEU A 58 -1.34 -0.17 10.70
C LEU A 58 -1.76 0.10 9.24
N PHE A 59 -0.79 0.20 8.35
CA PHE A 59 -1.00 0.53 6.94
C PHE A 59 -0.67 -0.62 5.98
N ASN A 60 0.04 -1.66 6.44
CA ASN A 60 0.43 -2.78 5.58
C ASN A 60 0.62 -4.07 6.42
N LEU A 61 0.92 -5.19 5.75
CA LEU A 61 1.14 -6.48 6.41
C LEU A 61 2.44 -6.54 7.21
N TYR A 62 3.47 -5.79 6.81
CA TYR A 62 4.74 -5.73 7.54
C TYR A 62 4.57 -5.06 8.90
N GLU A 63 3.86 -3.93 8.96
CA GLU A 63 3.52 -3.25 10.20
C GLU A 63 2.66 -4.13 11.11
N LEU A 64 1.73 -4.90 10.55
CA LEU A 64 0.98 -5.90 11.32
C LEU A 64 1.92 -6.96 11.93
N ALA A 65 2.85 -7.51 11.16
CA ALA A 65 3.81 -8.49 11.68
C ALA A 65 4.69 -7.90 12.79
N ALA A 66 5.21 -6.69 12.57
CA ALA A 66 6.02 -5.97 13.56
C ALA A 66 5.22 -5.68 14.84
N ALA A 67 3.96 -5.25 14.70
CA ALA A 67 3.08 -4.99 15.83
C ALA A 67 2.79 -6.28 16.62
N LEU A 68 2.43 -7.38 15.96
CA LEU A 68 2.06 -8.65 16.61
C LEU A 68 3.13 -9.20 17.57
N LYS A 69 4.40 -9.04 17.21
CA LYS A 69 5.55 -9.46 18.01
C LYS A 69 5.48 -8.91 19.45
N ASP A 70 5.31 -7.59 19.56
CA ASP A 70 5.33 -6.87 20.84
C ASP A 70 3.93 -6.45 21.33
N MET A 71 2.87 -6.81 20.59
CA MET A 71 1.49 -6.47 20.93
C MET A 71 1.05 -7.11 22.24
N ASN A 72 0.42 -6.30 23.09
CA ASN A 72 -0.20 -6.76 24.34
C ASN A 72 -1.36 -7.72 24.06
N GLU A 73 -1.50 -8.76 24.89
CA GLU A 73 -2.54 -9.77 24.73
C GLU A 73 -3.97 -9.18 24.80
N SER A 74 -4.17 -8.13 25.61
CA SER A 74 -5.45 -7.41 25.70
C SER A 74 -5.80 -6.67 24.41
N VAL A 75 -4.79 -6.12 23.71
CA VAL A 75 -4.98 -5.45 22.41
C VAL A 75 -5.30 -6.50 21.34
N PHE A 76 -4.55 -7.60 21.33
CA PHE A 76 -4.78 -8.69 20.38
C PHE A 76 -6.18 -9.30 20.54
N SER A 77 -6.57 -9.67 21.76
CA SER A 77 -7.86 -10.29 22.07
C SER A 77 -9.08 -9.40 21.80
N HIS A 78 -8.89 -8.08 21.71
CA HIS A 78 -9.93 -7.16 21.25
C HIS A 78 -10.31 -7.39 19.78
N HIS A 79 -9.33 -7.73 18.95
CA HIS A 79 -9.46 -7.93 17.50
C HIS A 79 -9.67 -9.39 17.12
N VAL A 80 -9.13 -10.31 17.92
CA VAL A 80 -9.20 -11.75 17.68
C VAL A 80 -9.78 -12.45 18.90
N ASN A 81 -10.90 -13.13 18.71
CA ASN A 81 -11.53 -13.94 19.76
C ASN A 81 -12.35 -15.07 19.12
N GLU A 82 -13.05 -15.84 19.95
CA GLU A 82 -13.87 -16.98 19.52
C GLU A 82 -14.85 -16.64 18.39
N SER A 83 -15.36 -15.40 18.36
CA SER A 83 -16.37 -14.98 17.38
C SER A 83 -15.79 -14.30 16.12
N LYS A 84 -14.59 -13.73 16.19
CA LYS A 84 -14.06 -12.86 15.12
C LYS A 84 -12.54 -12.91 14.98
N ASN A 85 -12.09 -12.48 13.81
CA ASN A 85 -10.71 -12.10 13.55
C ASN A 85 -10.73 -10.85 12.65
N ASP A 86 -10.56 -9.67 13.24
CA ASP A 86 -10.65 -8.41 12.52
C ASP A 86 -9.45 -8.21 11.57
N PHE A 87 -8.28 -8.78 11.88
CA PHE A 87 -7.14 -8.77 10.97
C PHE A 87 -7.45 -9.54 9.68
N ALA A 88 -8.03 -10.74 9.80
CA ALA A 88 -8.45 -11.54 8.64
C ALA A 88 -9.40 -10.75 7.74
N LYS A 89 -10.39 -10.07 8.33
CA LYS A 89 -11.33 -9.23 7.58
C LYS A 89 -10.65 -8.08 6.87
N TRP A 90 -9.79 -7.34 7.57
CA TRP A 90 -9.06 -6.21 6.99
C TRP A 90 -8.17 -6.65 5.82
N ILE A 91 -7.43 -7.74 5.99
CA ILE A 91 -6.55 -8.31 4.96
C ILE A 91 -7.36 -8.74 3.73
N LYS A 92 -8.54 -9.33 3.93
CA LYS A 92 -9.45 -9.73 2.84
C LYS A 92 -10.03 -8.54 2.08
N ASP A 93 -10.60 -7.59 2.82
CA ASP A 93 -11.45 -6.55 2.26
C ASP A 93 -10.64 -5.38 1.70
N VAL A 94 -9.47 -5.09 2.29
CA VAL A 94 -8.63 -3.94 1.93
C VAL A 94 -7.42 -4.35 1.09
N MET A 95 -6.74 -5.43 1.47
CA MET A 95 -5.48 -5.84 0.82
C MET A 95 -5.69 -6.89 -0.28
N HIS A 96 -6.86 -7.54 -0.28
CA HIS A 96 -7.22 -8.60 -1.21
C HIS A 96 -6.24 -9.79 -1.19
N GLU A 97 -5.72 -10.11 0.00
CA GLU A 97 -4.87 -11.29 0.24
C GLU A 97 -5.75 -12.41 0.81
N HIS A 98 -6.56 -13.00 -0.06
CA HIS A 98 -7.62 -13.93 0.32
C HIS A 98 -7.11 -15.21 1.01
N ASP A 99 -6.02 -15.78 0.52
CA ASP A 99 -5.46 -17.03 1.07
C ASP A 99 -4.99 -16.83 2.52
N LEU A 100 -4.28 -15.73 2.78
CA LEU A 100 -3.88 -15.37 4.14
C LEU A 100 -5.10 -15.09 5.03
N ALA A 101 -6.07 -14.32 4.52
CA ALA A 101 -7.27 -13.98 5.29
C ALA A 101 -8.08 -15.22 5.70
N ASP A 102 -8.27 -16.16 4.78
CA ASP A 102 -9.01 -17.39 5.05
C ASP A 102 -8.25 -18.28 6.06
N GLN A 103 -6.91 -18.32 5.97
CA GLN A 103 -6.07 -18.99 6.99
C GLN A 103 -6.24 -18.34 8.37
N LEU A 104 -6.17 -17.00 8.45
CA LEU A 104 -6.26 -16.27 9.72
C LEU A 104 -7.65 -16.35 10.37
N GLY A 105 -8.72 -16.53 9.60
CA GLY A 105 -10.09 -16.61 10.13
C GLY A 105 -10.26 -17.65 11.25
N CYS A 106 -9.53 -18.75 11.16
CA CYS A 106 -9.56 -19.85 12.12
C CYS A 106 -8.52 -19.73 13.26
N ILE A 107 -7.54 -18.81 13.14
CA ILE A 107 -6.46 -18.67 14.11
C ILE A 107 -6.89 -17.74 15.25
N LYS A 108 -6.62 -18.17 16.48
CA LYS A 108 -6.93 -17.43 17.73
C LYS A 108 -5.72 -17.12 18.60
N SER A 109 -4.54 -17.64 18.25
CA SER A 109 -3.29 -17.31 18.92
C SER A 109 -2.59 -16.15 18.24
N LYS A 110 -2.04 -15.24 19.05
CA LYS A 110 -1.19 -14.15 18.56
C LYS A 110 0.05 -14.68 17.84
N GLN A 111 0.70 -15.68 18.40
CA GLN A 111 1.91 -16.30 17.86
C GLN A 111 1.63 -17.01 16.54
N GLU A 112 0.52 -17.74 16.44
CA GLU A 112 0.11 -18.38 15.18
C GLU A 112 -0.27 -17.34 14.12
N THR A 113 -0.91 -16.24 14.52
CA THR A 113 -1.24 -15.12 13.62
C THR A 113 0.04 -14.48 13.09
N GLU A 114 1.00 -14.20 13.96
CA GLU A 114 2.31 -13.64 13.59
C GLU A 114 3.05 -14.55 12.60
N ALA A 115 3.15 -15.85 12.92
CA ALA A 115 3.81 -16.83 12.06
C ALA A 115 3.15 -16.95 10.69
N ALA A 116 1.82 -16.92 10.64
CA ALA A 116 1.04 -16.93 9.40
C ALA A 116 1.35 -15.72 8.51
N VAL A 117 1.34 -14.52 9.10
CA VAL A 117 1.62 -13.27 8.37
C VAL A 117 3.08 -13.24 7.90
N LEU A 118 4.04 -13.61 8.75
CA LEU A 118 5.46 -13.67 8.38
C LEU A 118 5.72 -14.66 7.25
N ARG A 119 5.11 -15.85 7.30
CA ARG A 119 5.23 -16.84 6.22
C ARG A 119 4.69 -16.28 4.91
N HIS A 120 3.50 -15.67 4.94
CA HIS A 120 2.91 -15.06 3.74
C HIS A 120 3.80 -13.96 3.16
N LEU A 121 4.39 -13.12 4.02
CA LEU A 121 5.36 -12.10 3.59
C LEU A 121 6.57 -12.76 2.91
N VAL A 122 7.21 -13.74 3.55
CA VAL A 122 8.38 -14.42 2.98
C VAL A 122 8.05 -15.07 1.63
N ASP A 123 6.92 -15.77 1.52
CA ASP A 123 6.51 -16.45 0.29
C ASP A 123 6.29 -15.44 -0.86
N ASN A 124 5.66 -14.30 -0.58
CA ASN A 124 5.42 -13.26 -1.58
C ASN A 124 6.70 -12.50 -1.97
N LEU A 125 7.67 -12.39 -1.07
CA LEU A 125 8.97 -11.77 -1.36
C LEU A 125 9.91 -12.73 -2.11
N ALA A 126 9.81 -14.03 -1.84
CA ALA A 126 10.61 -15.06 -2.48
C ALA A 126 10.22 -15.34 -3.94
N GLN A 127 8.99 -15.01 -4.35
CA GLN A 127 8.47 -15.31 -5.68
C GLN A 127 8.68 -14.20 -6.74
N GLY A 128 9.36 -13.11 -6.39
CA GLY A 128 9.70 -12.05 -7.35
C GLY A 128 10.84 -12.42 -8.31
N PRO A 129 10.96 -11.80 -9.51
CA PRO A 129 12.05 -12.03 -10.47
C PRO A 129 13.46 -11.67 -9.96
N ILE A 130 13.59 -11.28 -8.69
CA ILE A 130 14.84 -10.87 -8.03
C ILE A 130 15.21 -11.81 -6.86
N ALA A 131 14.56 -12.98 -6.76
CA ALA A 131 14.77 -13.96 -5.68
C ALA A 131 16.24 -14.42 -5.52
N HIS A 132 17.02 -14.42 -6.60
CA HIS A 132 18.41 -14.85 -6.54
C HIS A 132 19.36 -13.85 -5.84
N ASP A 133 19.00 -12.55 -5.80
CA ASP A 133 19.87 -11.49 -5.27
C ASP A 133 19.53 -11.07 -3.83
N TYR A 134 18.27 -11.26 -3.40
CA TYR A 134 17.78 -10.82 -2.09
C TYR A 134 17.73 -11.91 -1.00
N MET A 135 17.95 -13.18 -1.34
CA MET A 135 17.90 -14.30 -0.39
C MET A 135 19.22 -14.51 0.38
N ASN A 136 19.98 -13.44 0.62
CA ASN A 136 20.90 -13.43 1.76
C ASN A 136 20.09 -12.96 2.97
N VAL A 137 19.81 -13.89 3.89
CA VAL A 137 19.02 -13.66 5.11
C VAL A 137 19.51 -12.44 5.90
N ASN A 138 20.81 -12.13 5.82
CA ASN A 138 21.41 -10.96 6.45
C ASN A 138 20.99 -9.63 5.80
N ASN A 139 20.76 -9.59 4.48
CA ASN A 139 20.32 -8.39 3.77
C ASN A 139 18.84 -8.08 4.02
N PHE A 140 18.00 -9.11 4.21
CA PHE A 140 16.59 -8.97 4.55
C PHE A 140 16.39 -8.25 5.90
N PHE A 141 17.10 -8.70 6.94
CA PHE A 141 17.04 -8.03 8.25
C PHE A 141 17.62 -6.60 8.23
N ASN A 142 18.56 -6.31 7.33
CA ASN A 142 19.12 -4.97 7.20
C ASN A 142 18.16 -4.01 6.49
N LEU A 143 17.45 -4.46 5.44
CA LEU A 143 16.40 -3.67 4.77
C LEU A 143 15.23 -3.33 5.70
N ILE A 144 14.94 -4.22 6.65
CA ILE A 144 13.89 -4.07 7.66
C ILE A 144 14.28 -3.10 8.78
N LYS A 145 15.58 -2.84 9.00
CA LYS A 145 16.07 -1.98 10.09
C LYS A 145 16.23 -0.50 9.72
N GLU A 146 16.12 -0.14 8.45
CA GLU A 146 16.40 1.23 7.94
C GLU A 146 15.16 2.07 7.61
N GLN A 147 13.95 1.64 8.04
CA GLN A 147 12.71 2.42 7.97
C GLN A 147 12.24 2.81 9.36
#